data_AF-A0A075H3S3-F1
#
_entry.id   AF-A0A075H3S3-F1
#
_cell.length_a   1.000
_cell.length_b   1.000
_cell.length_c   1.000
_cell.angle_alpha   90.00
_cell.angle_beta   90.00
_cell.angle_gamma   90.00
#
_symmetry.space_group_name_H-M   'P 1'
#
loop_
_entity.id
_entity.type
_entity.pdbx_description
1 polymer ?
#
loop_
_entity_poly.entity_id
_entity_poly.type
_entity_poly.pdbx_seq_one_letter_code
_entity_poly.pdbx_strand_id
1 'polypeptide(L)' 'MAITIGIKKIICLNTYPETDFDLIKESGISIEMLDKNRIQYWTKSLLNL' A
#
# COMPACT_ATOMS: atom_id res chain seq x y z
N MET A 1 -11.90 -6.13 27.29
CA MET A 1 -10.72 -5.25 27.16
C MET A 1 -10.58 -4.89 25.70
N ALA A 2 -10.49 -3.61 25.36
CA ALA A 2 -10.35 -3.15 23.97
C ALA A 2 -8.96 -2.53 23.78
N ILE A 3 -8.31 -2.85 22.67
CA ILE A 3 -7.03 -2.28 22.25
C ILE A 3 -7.32 -1.45 21.01
N THR A 4 -7.01 -0.15 21.07
CA THR A 4 -7.15 0.74 19.91
C THR A 4 -5.85 0.73 19.12
N ILE A 5 -5.90 0.34 17.86
CA ILE A 5 -4.76 0.36 16.95
C ILE A 5 -4.97 1.52 15.97
N GLY A 6 -4.13 2.55 16.07
CA GLY A 6 -4.10 3.64 15.11
C GLY A 6 -3.24 3.27 13.90
N ILE A 7 -3.83 3.29 12.71
CA ILE A 7 -3.10 3.11 11.45
C ILE A 7 -2.64 4.50 11.00
N LYS A 8 -1.37 4.65 10.61
CA LYS A 8 -0.82 5.92 10.09
C LYS A 8 -0.56 5.87 8.59
N LYS A 9 -0.18 4.69 8.09
CA LYS A 9 0.20 4.48 6.70
C LYS A 9 -0.16 3.06 6.26
N ILE A 10 -0.72 2.96 5.06
CA ILE A 10 -1.03 1.71 4.37
C ILE A 10 -0.16 1.66 3.12
N ILE A 11 0.49 0.53 2.89
CA ILE A 11 1.30 0.28 1.70
C ILE A 11 0.62 -0.87 0.95
N CYS A 12 0.24 -0.65 -0.31
CA CYS A 12 -0.37 -1.71 -1.12
C CYS A 12 0.32 -1.88 -2.48
N LEU A 13 0.21 -3.08 -3.02
CA LEU A 13 0.66 -3.43 -4.37
C LEU A 13 -0.41 -3.20 -5.44
N ASN A 14 -1.67 -3.08 -5.02
CA ASN A 14 -2.80 -2.93 -5.92
C ASN A 14 -3.94 -2.22 -5.21
N THR A 15 -4.85 -1.67 -5.99
CA THR A 15 -6.12 -1.12 -5.50
C THR A 15 -7.20 -2.20 -5.57
N TYR A 16 -8.12 -2.20 -4.60
CA TYR A 16 -9.32 -3.01 -4.65
C TYR A 16 -10.49 -2.10 -5.09
N PRO A 17 -11.37 -2.53 -6.02
CA PRO A 17 -12.41 -1.66 -6.58
C PRO A 17 -13.42 -1.17 -5.54
N GLU A 18 -13.64 -1.94 -4.47
CA GLU A 18 -14.53 -1.58 -3.37
C GLU A 18 -13.84 -0.75 -2.26
N THR A 19 -12.56 -0.40 -2.43
CA THR A 19 -11.86 0.45 -1.46
C THR A 19 -12.27 1.90 -1.65
N ASP A 20 -12.89 2.47 -0.62
CA ASP A 20 -13.17 3.89 -0.54
C ASP A 20 -11.92 4.64 -0.04
N PHE A 21 -11.18 5.21 -1.00
CA PHE A 21 -9.95 5.94 -0.73
C PHE A 21 -10.20 7.30 -0.05
N ASP A 22 -11.38 7.88 -0.22
CA ASP A 22 -11.72 9.17 0.35
C ASP A 22 -11.94 9.04 1.86
N LEU A 23 -12.65 8.01 2.30
CA LEU A 23 -12.81 7.69 3.73
C LEU A 23 -11.47 7.46 4.44
N ILE A 24 -10.55 6.74 3.78
CA ILE A 24 -9.23 6.47 4.36
C ILE A 24 -8.43 7.77 4.47
N LYS A 25 -8.51 8.66 3.49
CA LYS A 25 -7.84 9.95 3.51
C LYS A 25 -8.40 10.88 4.60
N GLU A 26 -9.73 10.90 4.78
CA GLU A 26 -10.41 11.66 5.85
C GLU A 26 -9.99 11.21 7.25
N SER A 27 -9.69 9.92 7.42
CA SER A 27 -9.17 9.38 8.68
C SER A 27 -7.70 9.73 9.00
N GLY A 28 -7.05 10.53 8.16
CA GLY A 28 -5.64 10.95 8.33
C GLY A 28 -4.62 9.88 7.99
N ILE A 29 -5.04 8.81 7.32
CA ILE A 29 -4.20 7.69 6.92
C ILE A 29 -3.60 7.96 5.54
N SER A 30 -2.29 7.76 5.42
CA SER A 30 -1.59 7.84 4.13
C SER A 30 -1.62 6.49 3.41
N ILE A 31 -1.93 6.48 2.11
CA ILE A 31 -1.85 5.26 1.28
C ILE A 31 -0.69 5.44 0.29
N GLU A 32 0.20 4.46 0.22
CA GLU A 32 1.30 4.43 -0.73
C GLU A 32 1.16 3.21 -1.65
N MET A 33 1.03 3.46 -2.97
CA MET A 33 1.08 2.40 -3.97
C MET A 33 2.51 2.06 -4.33
N LEU A 34 2.82 0.77 -4.22
CA LEU A 34 4.07 0.22 -4.70
C LEU A 34 4.03 0.09 -6.22
N ASP A 35 5.07 0.61 -6.86
CA ASP A 35 5.25 0.50 -8.29
C ASP A 35 5.70 -0.92 -8.67
N LYS A 36 4.78 -1.68 -9.28
CA LYS A 36 5.04 -3.03 -9.77
C LYS A 36 6.16 -3.07 -10.81
N ASN A 37 6.31 -2.05 -11.64
CA ASN A 37 7.35 -2.02 -12.67
C ASN A 37 8.73 -1.94 -12.02
N ARG A 38 8.87 -1.07 -11.01
CA ARG A 38 10.09 -1.00 -10.20
C ARG A 38 10.37 -2.31 -9.49
N ILE A 39 9.36 -2.93 -8.88
CA ILE A 39 9.53 -4.22 -8.21
C ILE A 39 10.03 -5.27 -9.21
N GLN A 40 9.38 -5.40 -10.36
CA GLN A 40 9.79 -6.34 -11.40
C GLN A 40 11.20 -6.07 -11.93
N TYR A 41 11.57 -4.80 -12.12
CA TYR A 41 12.93 -4.41 -12.50
C TYR A 41 13.95 -4.90 -11.48
N TRP A 42 13.73 -4.62 -10.19
CA TRP A 42 14.63 -5.07 -9.14
C TRP A 42 14.67 -6.58 -9.00
N THR A 43 13.52 -7.27 -9.17
CA THR A 43 13.49 -8.74 -9.18
C THR A 43 14.33 -9.32 -10.30
N LYS A 44 14.24 -8.78 -11.53
CA LYS A 44 15.09 -9.21 -12.66
C LYS A 44 16.56 -8.94 -12.38
N SER A 45 16.88 -7.73 -11.90
CA SER A 45 18.24 -7.34 -11.54
C SER A 45 18.84 -8.21 -10.42
N LEU A 46 18.04 -8.69 -9.48
CA LEU A 46 18.49 -9.54 -8.39
C LEU A 46 18.71 -10.99 -8.86
N LEU A 47 17.88 -11.46 -9.79
CA LEU A 47 17.92 -12.82 -10.33
C LEU A 47 18.87 -12.96 -11.55
N ASN A 48 19.51 -11.87 -12.01
CA ASN A 48 20.28 -11.82 -13.27
C ASN A 48 19.51 -12.38 -14.48
N LEU A 49 18.20 -12.09 -14.54
CA LEU A 49 17.30 -12.45 -15.64
C LEU A 49 17.12 -11.30 -16.63
#